data_AF-A0A3N9N5E9-F1
#
_entry.id   AF-A0A3N9N5E9-F1
#
_cell.length_a   1.000
_cell.length_b   1.000
_cell.length_c   1.000
_cell.angle_alpha   90.00
_cell.angle_beta   90.00
_cell.angle_gamma   90.00
#
_symmetry.space_group_name_H-M   'P 1'
#
loop_
_entity.id
_entity.type
_entity.pdbx_description
1 polymer ?
#
loop_
_entity_poly.entity_id
_entity_poly.type
_entity_poly.pdbx_seq_one_letter_code
_entity_poly.pdbx_strand_id
1 'polypeptide(L)' 'MKVSTKLIEWECVDILASDAHDDDTHGFCLKQGREAVALLRSDEAASRMTIDNPRRIWDNLPWPG' A
#
# COMPACT_ATOMS: atom_id res chain seq x y z
N MET A 1 19.42 -1.02 0.49
CA MET A 1 18.15 -0.34 0.12
C MET A 1 17.31 -1.32 -0.69
N LYS A 2 16.04 -1.53 -0.36
CA LYS A 2 15.17 -2.52 -1.02
C LYS A 2 14.47 -1.90 -2.24
N VAL A 3 14.15 -2.71 -3.26
CA VAL A 3 13.43 -2.27 -4.47
C VAL A 3 12.07 -1.67 -4.15
N SER A 4 11.32 -2.29 -3.22
CA SER A 4 10.00 -1.80 -2.79
C SER A 4 10.05 -0.38 -2.24
N THR A 5 11.10 -0.03 -1.48
CA THR A 5 11.32 1.34 -0.99
C THR A 5 11.43 2.33 -2.13
N LYS A 6 12.21 2.02 -3.18
CA LYS A 6 12.37 2.91 -4.34
C LYS A 6 11.09 3.09 -5.13
N LEU A 7 10.31 2.03 -5.31
CA LEU A 7 9.03 2.12 -6.01
C LEU A 7 8.02 2.99 -5.25
N ILE A 8 8.02 2.93 -3.91
CA ILE A 8 7.22 3.83 -3.08
C ILE A 8 7.70 5.28 -3.25
N GLU A 9 9.00 5.54 -3.09
CA GLU A 9 9.59 6.89 -3.23
C GLU A 9 9.34 7.51 -4.62
N TRP A 10 9.38 6.72 -5.68
CA TRP A 10 9.10 7.15 -7.06
C TRP A 10 7.61 7.19 -7.40
N GLU A 11 6.74 6.98 -6.42
CA GLU A 11 5.30 7.03 -6.60
C GLU A 11 4.76 6.00 -7.62
N CYS A 12 5.45 4.88 -7.79
CA CYS A 12 5.10 3.84 -8.75
C CYS A 12 4.13 2.78 -8.16
N VAL A 13 3.70 2.95 -6.92
CA VAL A 13 2.85 1.99 -6.21
C VAL A 13 1.55 2.69 -5.81
N ASP A 14 0.43 2.21 -6.35
CA ASP A 14 -0.90 2.75 -6.04
C ASP A 14 -1.58 2.07 -4.87
N ILE A 15 -1.24 0.80 -4.62
CA ILE A 15 -1.93 -0.06 -3.66
C ILE A 15 -0.92 -0.86 -2.85
N LEU A 16 -1.18 -0.97 -1.55
CA LEU A 16 -0.58 -1.95 -0.67
C LEU A 16 -1.60 -3.05 -0.36
N ALA A 17 -1.19 -4.30 -0.51
CA ALA A 17 -1.94 -5.48 -0.13
C ALA A 17 -1.03 -6.45 0.62
N SER A 18 -1.60 -7.33 1.46
CA SER A 18 -0.81 -8.26 2.28
C SER A 18 -0.24 -9.45 1.51
N ASP A 19 -0.88 -9.83 0.41
CA ASP A 19 -0.60 -11.08 -0.30
C ASP A 19 -0.55 -12.30 0.64
N ALA A 20 -1.48 -12.31 1.61
CA ALA A 20 -1.46 -13.29 2.68
C ALA A 20 -2.02 -14.64 2.22
N HIS A 21 -1.33 -15.73 2.60
CA HIS A 21 -1.71 -17.10 2.25
C HIS A 21 -1.96 -17.97 3.50
N ASP A 22 -1.28 -17.66 4.60
CA ASP A 22 -1.34 -18.35 5.89
C ASP A 22 -0.87 -17.38 7.00
N ASP A 23 -1.19 -17.67 8.27
CA ASP A 23 -0.82 -16.78 9.38
C ASP A 23 0.65 -16.92 9.83
N ASP A 24 1.31 -18.02 9.46
CA ASP A 24 2.63 -18.41 10.01
C ASP A 24 3.82 -17.88 9.20
N THR A 25 3.73 -17.89 7.88
CA THR A 25 4.82 -17.55 6.93
C THR A 25 4.45 -16.36 6.06
N HIS A 26 3.19 -16.27 5.62
CA HIS A 26 2.68 -15.19 4.77
C HIS A 26 1.54 -14.43 5.45
N GLY A 27 1.77 -14.02 6.70
CA GLY A 27 0.76 -13.33 7.51
C GLY A 27 0.44 -11.91 7.02
N PHE A 28 -0.63 -11.33 7.59
CA PHE A 28 -1.09 -9.98 7.26
C PHE A 28 -0.14 -8.89 7.79
N CYS A 29 0.91 -8.57 7.03
CA CYS A 29 1.88 -7.51 7.34
C CYS A 29 1.44 -6.10 6.85
N LEU A 30 0.15 -5.89 6.59
CA LEU A 30 -0.36 -4.67 5.97
C LEU A 30 -0.19 -3.44 6.88
N LYS A 31 -0.33 -3.61 8.20
CA LYS A 31 -0.15 -2.52 9.17
C LYS A 31 1.28 -1.99 9.13
N GLN A 32 2.27 -2.88 9.16
CA GLN A 32 3.68 -2.53 9.09
C GLN A 32 4.02 -1.90 7.73
N GLY A 33 3.41 -2.40 6.64
CA GLY A 33 3.50 -1.79 5.32
C GLY A 33 2.98 -0.35 5.27
N ARG A 34 1.81 -0.09 5.89
CA ARG A 34 1.23 1.25 6.02
C ARG A 34 2.17 2.19 6.79
N GLU A 35 2.65 1.76 7.95
CA GLU A 35 3.56 2.53 8.80
C GLU A 35 4.86 2.88 8.05
N ALA A 36 5.39 1.93 7.27
CA ALA A 36 6.57 2.19 6.44
C ALA A 36 6.32 3.23 5.34
N VAL A 37 5.16 3.20 4.66
CA VAL A 37 4.81 4.24 3.67
C VAL A 37 4.61 5.60 4.33
N ALA A 38 3.97 5.65 5.50
CA ALA A 38 3.75 6.91 6.23
C ALA A 38 5.09 7.60 6.56
N LEU A 39 6.10 6.82 6.97
CA LEU A 39 7.45 7.33 7.23
C LEU A 39 8.21 7.75 5.96
N LEU A 40 8.04 7.01 4.85
CA LEU A 40 8.76 7.28 3.60
C LEU A 40 8.15 8.44 2.79
N ARG A 41 6.85 8.68 2.93
CA ARG A 41 6.11 9.67 2.15
C ARG A 41 5.25 10.56 3.04
N SER A 42 4.05 10.10 3.39
CA SER A 42 3.12 10.80 4.26
C SER A 42 1.98 9.87 4.70
N ASP A 43 1.26 10.26 5.76
CA ASP A 43 0.06 9.53 6.21
C ASP A 43 -1.06 9.54 5.17
N GLU A 44 -1.17 10.61 4.36
CA GLU A 44 -2.12 10.68 3.24
C GLU A 44 -1.76 9.68 2.14
N ALA A 45 -0.48 9.56 1.79
CA ALA A 45 -0.03 8.56 0.83
C ALA A 45 -0.30 7.14 1.34
N ALA A 46 0.01 6.88 2.62
CA ALA A 46 -0.24 5.59 3.25
C ALA A 46 -1.74 5.24 3.27
N SER A 47 -2.60 6.20 3.60
CA SER A 47 -4.06 6.01 3.63
C SER A 47 -4.62 5.81 2.23
N ARG A 48 -4.15 6.58 1.24
CA ARG A 48 -4.54 6.41 -0.17
C ARG A 48 -4.21 5.02 -0.68
N MET A 49 -3.02 4.50 -0.38
CA MET A 49 -2.56 3.19 -0.86
C MET A 49 -3.21 2.00 -0.14
N THR A 50 -3.72 2.18 1.08
CA THR A 50 -4.27 1.08 1.91
C THR A 50 -5.79 1.10 2.04
N ILE A 51 -6.43 2.24 1.79
CA ILE A 51 -7.87 2.44 1.99
C ILE A 51 -8.51 2.99 0.71
N ASP A 52 -8.11 4.18 0.26
CA ASP A 52 -8.87 4.89 -0.78
C ASP A 52 -8.77 4.22 -2.15
N ASN A 53 -7.56 3.90 -2.62
CA ASN A 53 -7.38 3.23 -3.91
C ASN A 53 -7.97 1.81 -3.93
N PRO A 54 -7.76 0.96 -2.90
CA PRO A 54 -8.48 -0.31 -2.79
C PRO A 54 -10.01 -0.16 -2.82
N ARG A 55 -10.57 0.84 -2.12
CA ARG A 55 -12.01 1.14 -2.15
C ARG A 55 -12.48 1.50 -3.56
N ARG A 56 -11.70 2.31 -4.29
CA ARG A 56 -12.02 2.66 -5.69
C ARG A 56 -12.06 1.43 -6.60
N ILE A 57 -11.13 0.47 -6.43
CA ILE A 57 -11.21 -0.82 -7.16
C ILE A 57 -12.51 -1.54 -6.82
N TRP A 58 -12.78 -1.68 -5.52
CA TRP A 58 -13.97 -2.41 -5.05
C TRP A 58 -15.27 -1.81 -5.60
N ASP A 59 -15.35 -0.48 -5.64
CA ASP A 59 -16.53 0.26 -6.11
C ASP A 59 -16.51 0.52 -7.64
N ASN A 60 -15.51 0.01 -8.38
CA ASN A 60 -15.31 0.24 -9.82
C ASN A 60 -15.32 1.74 -10.22
N LEU A 61 -14.63 2.56 -9.42
CA LEU A 61 -14.47 4.00 -9.65
C LEU A 61 -13.27 4.29 -10.55
N PRO A 62 -13.30 5.38 -11.35
CA PRO A 62 -12.16 5.78 -12.18
C PRO A 62 -10.91 6.07 -11.33
N TRP A 63 -9.73 6.07 -11.94
CA TRP A 63 -8.49 6.51 -11.27
C TRP A 63 -8.49 8.04 -11.06
N PRO A 64 -7.90 8.56 -9.97
CA PRO A 64 -7.66 9.99 -9.84
C PRO A 64 -6.63 10.42 -10.89
N GLY A 65 -6.96 11.48 -11.65
CA GLY A 65 -6.07 12.08 -12.65
C GLY A 65 -5.03 13.03 -12.06
#